data_AF-A0A7X7FUE3-F1
#
_entry.id   AF-A0A7X7FUE3-F1
#
_cell.length_a   1.000
_cell.length_b   1.000
_cell.length_c   1.000
_cell.angle_alpha   90.00
_cell.angle_beta   90.00
_cell.angle_gamma   90.00
#
_symmetry.space_group_name_H-M   'P 1'
#
loop_
_entity.id
_entity.type
_entity.pdbx_description
1 polymer ?
#
loop_
_entity_poly.entity_id
_entity_poly.type
_entity_poly.pdbx_seq_one_letter_code
_entity_poly.pdbx_strand_id
1 'polypeptide(L)'
;MQFFSVVGTVIALNIIFSYVFLRIDLTSEKRYTLSHSTKSMVKNLEDIVYVSVYLYGKNLPPDFAELSLKTRELLDELRVYSKNVQYEFIDPTEDKNEQQLMAFYGQLYKQGLQPQPIQDVDAAGVNTRYIVPGAIIRYRQRETPVQLLDS
;
A
#
# COMPACT_ATOMS: atom_id res chain seq x y z
N MET A 1 -9.18 47.06 -30.51
CA MET A 1 -8.70 45.82 -31.18
C MET A 1 -7.94 44.87 -30.24
N GLN A 2 -7.01 45.34 -29.39
CA GLN A 2 -6.27 44.48 -28.45
C GLN A 2 -7.11 43.75 -27.38
N PHE A 3 -8.19 44.35 -26.89
CA PHE A 3 -9.02 43.72 -25.85
C PHE A 3 -9.74 42.45 -26.37
N PHE A 4 -10.29 42.52 -27.58
CA PHE A 4 -10.99 41.40 -28.20
C PHE A 4 -10.06 40.22 -28.54
N SER A 5 -8.79 40.49 -28.87
CA SER A 5 -7.79 39.43 -29.13
C SER A 5 -7.37 38.70 -27.84
N VAL A 6 -7.24 39.42 -26.72
CA VAL A 6 -6.92 38.82 -25.42
C VAL A 6 -8.07 37.94 -24.94
N VAL A 7 -9.31 38.45 -25.00
CA VAL A 7 -10.50 37.67 -24.62
C VAL A 7 -10.66 36.43 -25.51
N GLY A 8 -10.45 36.57 -26.82
CA GLY A 8 -10.49 35.43 -27.75
C GLY A 8 -9.44 34.36 -27.44
N THR A 9 -8.23 34.77 -27.04
CA THR A 9 -7.14 33.86 -26.68
C THR A 9 -7.43 33.13 -25.37
N VAL A 10 -7.97 33.82 -24.37
CA VAL A 10 -8.38 33.21 -23.09
C VAL A 10 -9.48 32.18 -23.30
N ILE A 11 -10.47 32.48 -24.15
CA ILE A 11 -11.56 31.54 -24.47
C ILE A 11 -11.03 30.32 -25.24
N ALA A 12 -10.17 30.52 -26.23
CA ALA A 12 -9.56 29.43 -26.99
C ALA A 12 -8.72 28.51 -26.09
N LEU A 13 -7.91 29.09 -25.19
CA LEU A 13 -7.15 28.34 -24.20
C LEU A 13 -8.08 27.57 -23.25
N ASN A 14 -9.17 28.19 -22.78
CA ASN A 14 -10.13 27.54 -21.89
C ASN A 14 -10.79 26.32 -22.56
N ILE A 15 -11.13 26.42 -23.84
CA ILE A 15 -11.66 25.31 -24.64
C ILE A 15 -10.59 24.21 -24.80
N ILE A 16 -9.36 24.58 -25.16
CA ILE A 16 -8.26 23.60 -25.30
C ILE A 16 -8.01 22.87 -23.97
N PHE A 17 -7.99 23.60 -22.84
CA PHE A 17 -7.86 23.00 -21.52
C PHE A 17 -9.05 22.10 -21.18
N SER A 18 -10.29 22.48 -21.50
CA SER A 18 -11.46 21.64 -21.22
C SER A 18 -11.42 20.31 -21.99
N TYR A 19 -10.91 20.31 -23.22
CA TYR A 19 -10.70 19.08 -24.01
C TYR A 19 -9.51 18.23 -23.53
N VAL A 20 -8.45 18.84 -23.00
CA VAL A 20 -7.27 18.12 -22.48
C VAL A 20 -7.57 17.44 -21.12
N PHE A 21 -8.45 18.00 -20.30
CA PHE A 21 -8.86 17.40 -19.01
C PHE A 21 -9.94 16.31 -19.14
N LEU A 22 -10.63 16.20 -20.27
CA LEU A 22 -11.70 15.21 -20.50
C LEU A 22 -11.21 13.83 -20.98
N ARG A 23 -9.91 13.68 -21.28
CA ARG A 23 -9.26 12.40 -21.69
C ARG A 23 -8.25 11.86 -20.69
N ILE A 24 -8.25 12.34 -19.45
CA ILE A 24 -7.76 11.49 -18.37
C ILE A 24 -8.90 10.52 -18.10
N ASP A 25 -8.89 9.43 -18.86
CA ASP A 25 -9.67 8.23 -18.63
C ASP A 25 -9.34 7.73 -17.22
N LEU A 26 -10.09 8.24 -16.24
CA LEU A 26 -9.97 7.91 -14.81
C LEU A 26 -10.69 6.60 -14.48
N THR A 27 -11.10 5.82 -15.49
CA THR A 27 -11.87 4.58 -15.30
C THR A 27 -11.40 3.39 -16.12
N SER A 28 -10.62 3.56 -17.18
CA SER A 28 -10.18 2.44 -18.01
C SER A 28 -8.69 2.16 -17.85
N GLU A 29 -8.39 0.91 -17.53
CA GLU A 29 -7.06 0.31 -17.68
C GLU A 29 -5.99 0.79 -16.68
N LYS A 30 -6.10 0.39 -15.40
CA LYS A 30 -5.00 -0.19 -14.57
C LYS A 30 -5.28 -0.15 -13.06
N ARG A 31 -6.29 -0.89 -12.59
CA ARG A 31 -6.36 -1.25 -11.16
C ARG A 31 -5.16 -2.09 -10.69
N TYR A 32 -4.37 -2.61 -11.63
CA TYR A 32 -3.22 -3.49 -11.38
C TYR A 32 -1.90 -2.98 -11.98
N THR A 33 -1.77 -1.71 -12.32
CA THR A 33 -0.47 -1.17 -12.73
C THR A 33 -0.28 0.21 -12.15
N LEU A 34 0.94 0.47 -11.69
CA LEU A 34 1.31 1.76 -11.13
C LEU A 34 0.99 2.90 -12.10
N SER A 35 0.29 3.91 -11.60
CA SER A 35 0.01 5.14 -12.35
C SER A 35 1.31 5.88 -12.68
N HIS A 36 1.27 6.74 -13.70
CA HIS A 36 2.43 7.55 -14.07
C HIS A 36 2.88 8.48 -12.93
N SER A 37 1.93 8.97 -12.12
CA SER A 37 2.22 9.78 -10.94
C SER A 37 2.95 8.98 -9.86
N THR A 38 2.52 7.75 -9.57
CA THR A 38 3.21 6.90 -8.58
C THR A 38 4.63 6.54 -9.04
N LYS A 39 4.81 6.18 -10.32
CA LYS A 39 6.16 5.92 -10.88
C LYS A 39 7.08 7.12 -10.75
N SER A 40 6.57 8.32 -11.05
CA SER A 40 7.34 9.56 -10.94
C SER A 40 7.70 9.88 -9.49
N MET A 41 6.77 9.69 -8.55
CA MET A 41 7.01 9.91 -7.12
C MET A 41 8.12 8.98 -6.60
N VAL A 42 8.04 7.68 -6.92
CA VAL A 42 8.99 6.67 -6.48
C VAL A 42 10.39 6.92 -7.04
N LYS A 43 10.47 7.32 -8.32
CA LYS A 43 11.74 7.66 -8.98
C LYS A 43 12.44 8.85 -8.33
N ASN A 44 11.68 9.78 -7.76
CA ASN A 44 12.18 11.01 -7.15
C ASN A 44 12.34 10.90 -5.61
N LEU A 45 12.35 9.69 -5.05
CA LEU A 45 12.60 9.50 -3.62
C LEU A 45 14.01 9.98 -3.24
N GLU A 46 14.07 10.96 -2.35
CA GLU A 46 15.32 11.56 -1.87
C GLU A 46 15.98 10.74 -0.74
N ASP A 47 15.26 9.79 -0.14
CA ASP A 47 15.72 8.92 0.96
C ASP A 47 15.05 7.54 0.86
N ILE A 48 15.46 6.60 1.70
CA ILE A 48 14.92 5.24 1.75
C ILE A 48 13.49 5.26 2.29
N VAL A 49 12.57 4.68 1.51
CA VAL A 49 11.25 4.26 1.98
C VAL A 49 11.37 2.80 2.38
N TYR A 50 11.19 2.51 3.66
CA TYR A 50 11.23 1.16 4.20
C TYR A 50 9.83 0.67 4.57
N VAL A 51 9.39 -0.45 4.00
CA VAL A 51 8.05 -1.01 4.21
C VAL A 51 8.15 -2.33 4.98
N SER A 52 7.67 -2.35 6.22
CA SER A 52 7.52 -3.58 7.01
C SER A 52 6.11 -4.14 6.82
N VAL A 53 5.98 -5.32 6.21
CA VAL A 53 4.70 -5.97 5.91
C VAL A 53 4.47 -7.13 6.89
N TYR A 54 3.33 -7.14 7.59
CA TYR A 54 3.02 -8.14 8.64
C TYR A 54 2.14 -9.30 8.15
N LEU A 55 2.08 -9.50 6.82
CA LEU A 55 1.34 -10.57 6.14
C LEU A 55 2.28 -11.71 5.73
N TYR A 56 2.86 -12.41 6.70
CA TYR A 56 3.77 -13.52 6.43
C TYR A 56 3.66 -14.60 7.52
N GLY A 57 3.97 -15.84 7.15
CA GLY A 57 4.02 -16.97 8.07
C GLY A 57 3.48 -18.27 7.49
N LYS A 58 3.84 -19.40 8.11
CA LYS A 58 3.56 -20.77 7.58
C LYS A 58 2.07 -21.12 7.53
N ASN A 59 1.26 -20.49 8.37
CA ASN A 59 -0.16 -20.79 8.52
C ASN A 59 -1.05 -19.65 8.00
N LEU A 60 -0.62 -18.86 7.02
CA LEU A 60 -1.47 -17.78 6.50
C LEU A 60 -2.66 -18.38 5.72
N PRO A 61 -3.93 -18.00 5.99
CA PRO A 61 -5.05 -18.50 5.19
C PRO A 61 -4.90 -18.10 3.72
N PRO A 62 -5.52 -18.84 2.78
CA PRO A 62 -5.32 -18.64 1.34
C PRO A 62 -5.51 -17.19 0.87
N ASP A 63 -6.57 -16.52 1.31
CA ASP A 63 -6.88 -15.14 0.92
C ASP A 63 -5.79 -14.15 1.35
N PHE A 64 -5.22 -14.34 2.53
CA PHE A 64 -4.13 -13.51 3.04
C PHE A 64 -2.78 -13.87 2.40
N ALA A 65 -2.59 -15.13 2.00
CA ALA A 65 -1.42 -15.55 1.21
C ALA A 65 -1.43 -14.92 -0.18
N GLU A 66 -2.60 -14.85 -0.83
CA GLU A 66 -2.77 -14.14 -2.09
C GLU A 66 -2.51 -12.63 -1.94
N LEU A 67 -3.05 -12.00 -0.88
CA LEU A 67 -2.80 -10.58 -0.58
C LEU A 67 -1.30 -10.30 -0.33
N SER A 68 -0.63 -11.19 0.42
CA SER A 68 0.82 -11.13 0.68
C SER A 68 1.62 -11.19 -0.62
N LEU A 69 1.28 -12.12 -1.51
CA LEU A 69 1.92 -12.27 -2.82
C LEU A 69 1.74 -11.00 -3.68
N LYS A 70 0.50 -10.51 -3.82
CA LYS A 70 0.23 -9.29 -4.60
C LYS A 70 0.95 -8.06 -4.03
N THR A 71 1.01 -7.96 -2.70
CA THR A 71 1.75 -6.88 -2.03
C THR A 71 3.24 -6.97 -2.34
N ARG A 72 3.82 -8.17 -2.36
CA ARG A 72 5.22 -8.39 -2.73
C ARG A 72 5.48 -8.00 -4.17
N GLU A 73 4.64 -8.45 -5.09
CA GLU A 73 4.74 -8.12 -6.53
C GLU A 73 4.70 -6.59 -6.75
N LEU A 74 3.79 -5.89 -6.07
CA LEU A 74 3.71 -4.43 -6.10
C LEU A 74 5.00 -3.77 -5.60
N LEU A 75 5.52 -4.22 -4.45
CA LEU A 75 6.75 -3.68 -3.87
C LEU A 75 7.98 -3.97 -4.75
N ASP A 76 8.02 -5.13 -5.40
CA ASP A 76 9.04 -5.47 -6.40
C ASP A 76 8.94 -4.56 -7.63
N GLU A 77 7.74 -4.29 -8.16
CA GLU A 77 7.55 -3.33 -9.25
C GLU A 77 8.06 -1.93 -8.84
N LEU A 78 7.75 -1.48 -7.62
CA LEU A 78 8.22 -0.19 -7.10
C LEU A 78 9.76 -0.13 -7.01
N ARG A 79 10.42 -1.22 -6.60
CA ARG A 79 11.88 -1.32 -6.54
C ARG A 79 12.56 -1.23 -7.89
N VAL A 80 11.90 -1.65 -8.97
CA VAL A 80 12.40 -1.46 -10.34
C VAL A 80 12.57 0.03 -10.66
N TYR A 81 11.68 0.88 -10.14
CA TYR A 81 11.71 2.32 -10.38
C TYR A 81 12.64 3.10 -9.44
N SER A 82 12.97 2.55 -8.26
CA SER A 82 13.89 3.19 -7.31
C SER A 82 14.54 2.19 -6.35
N LYS A 83 15.86 2.29 -6.23
CA LYS A 83 16.66 1.52 -5.25
C LYS A 83 16.37 1.95 -3.79
N ASN A 84 15.72 3.10 -3.61
CA ASN A 84 15.36 3.62 -2.29
C ASN A 84 14.09 2.98 -1.73
N VAL A 85 13.39 2.15 -2.51
CA VAL A 85 12.32 1.31 -1.98
C VAL A 85 12.96 0.06 -1.38
N GLN A 86 12.74 -0.17 -0.10
CA GLN A 86 13.15 -1.37 0.61
C GLN A 86 11.95 -1.91 1.38
N TYR A 87 11.88 -3.22 1.53
CA TYR A 87 10.78 -3.84 2.25
C TYR A 87 11.18 -5.18 2.85
N GLU A 88 10.45 -5.57 3.87
CA GLU A 88 10.55 -6.88 4.52
C GLU A 88 9.16 -7.43 4.83
N PHE A 89 9.06 -8.74 4.84
CA PHE A 89 7.86 -9.46 5.27
C PHE A 89 8.18 -10.10 6.62
N ILE A 90 7.40 -9.76 7.64
CA ILE A 90 7.60 -10.15 9.03
C ILE A 90 6.52 -11.16 9.39
N ASP A 91 6.92 -12.34 9.87
CA ASP A 91 6.00 -13.24 10.55
C ASP A 91 5.83 -12.76 12.00
N PRO A 92 4.66 -12.23 12.38
CA PRO A 92 4.45 -11.74 13.75
C PRO A 92 4.54 -12.87 14.78
N THR A 93 4.38 -14.13 14.38
CA THR A 93 4.36 -15.32 15.24
C THR A 93 5.73 -15.95 15.44
N GLU A 94 6.71 -15.63 14.60
CA GLU A 94 8.05 -16.22 14.66
C GLU A 94 8.76 -15.89 15.97
N ASP A 95 9.32 -16.93 16.59
CA ASP A 95 10.10 -16.90 17.84
C ASP A 95 9.42 -16.24 19.05
N LYS A 96 8.09 -16.24 19.12
CA LYS A 96 7.33 -15.64 20.22
C LYS A 96 6.46 -16.64 20.96
N ASN A 97 6.48 -16.57 22.29
CA ASN A 97 5.45 -17.18 23.12
C ASN A 97 4.15 -16.35 23.08
N GLU A 98 3.07 -16.89 23.63
CA GLU A 98 1.74 -16.26 23.59
C GLU A 98 1.72 -14.84 24.20
N GLN A 99 2.41 -14.63 25.32
CA GLN A 99 2.49 -13.32 25.97
C GLN A 99 3.23 -12.29 25.11
N GLN A 100 4.35 -12.70 24.51
CA GLN A 100 5.14 -11.86 23.60
C GLN A 100 4.36 -11.54 22.33
N LEU A 101 3.61 -12.51 21.79
CA LEU A 101 2.78 -12.34 20.62
C LEU A 101 1.66 -11.33 20.87
N MET A 102 0.95 -11.45 22.00
CA MET A 102 -0.10 -10.49 22.38
C MET A 102 0.46 -9.09 22.63
N ALA A 103 1.62 -8.98 23.26
CA ALA A 103 2.30 -7.70 23.44
C ALA A 103 2.67 -7.06 22.09
N PHE A 104 3.15 -7.87 21.14
CA PHE A 104 3.48 -7.41 19.80
C PHE A 104 2.25 -6.94 19.02
N TYR A 105 1.14 -7.68 19.04
CA TYR A 105 -0.12 -7.22 18.47
C TYR A 105 -0.62 -5.91 19.10
N GLY A 106 -0.45 -5.76 20.42
CA GLY A 106 -0.76 -4.50 21.10
C GLY A 106 0.11 -3.33 20.64
N GLN A 107 1.37 -3.57 20.26
CA GLN A 107 2.25 -2.53 19.68
C GLN A 107 1.79 -2.14 18.28
N LEU A 108 1.52 -3.11 17.42
CA LEU A 108 1.01 -2.86 16.06
C LEU A 108 -0.33 -2.09 16.11
N TYR A 109 -1.20 -2.44 17.07
CA TYR A 109 -2.43 -1.70 17.30
C TYR A 109 -2.19 -0.24 17.68
N LYS A 110 -1.25 0.03 18.59
CA LYS A 110 -0.88 1.41 18.98
C LYS A 110 -0.24 2.19 17.82
N GLN A 111 0.42 1.50 16.89
CA GLN A 111 0.96 2.10 15.67
C GLN A 111 -0.13 2.38 14.62
N GLY A 112 -1.37 1.95 14.85
CA GLY A 112 -2.52 2.20 13.98
C GLY A 112 -2.88 1.04 13.05
N LEU A 113 -2.21 -0.12 13.17
CA LEU A 113 -2.64 -1.35 12.50
C LEU A 113 -3.81 -2.01 13.23
N GLN A 114 -4.58 -2.85 12.55
CA GLN A 114 -5.76 -3.48 13.14
C GLN A 114 -5.62 -5.00 13.07
N PRO A 115 -5.21 -5.66 14.18
CA PRO A 115 -5.26 -7.11 14.28
C PRO A 115 -6.71 -7.59 14.18
N GLN A 116 -6.95 -8.61 13.35
CA GLN A 116 -8.26 -9.22 13.15
C GLN A 116 -8.25 -10.68 13.60
N PRO A 117 -9.30 -11.16 14.28
CA PRO A 117 -9.42 -12.58 14.59
C PRO A 117 -9.78 -13.37 13.33
N ILE A 118 -9.14 -14.50 13.15
CA ILE A 118 -9.44 -15.49 12.12
C ILE A 118 -9.64 -16.85 12.77
N GLN A 119 -10.56 -17.62 12.22
CA GLN A 119 -10.78 -19.00 12.63
C GLN A 119 -9.90 -19.87 11.76
N ASP A 120 -9.06 -20.66 12.42
CA ASP A 120 -8.34 -21.75 11.77
C ASP A 120 -9.01 -23.06 12.16
N VAL A 121 -9.21 -23.93 11.18
CA VAL A 121 -9.78 -25.25 11.41
C VAL A 121 -8.65 -26.24 11.30
N ASP A 122 -8.24 -26.80 12.44
CA ASP A 122 -7.24 -27.85 12.50
C ASP A 122 -7.86 -29.19 12.91
N ALA A 123 -7.03 -30.24 12.99
CA ALA A 123 -7.47 -31.58 13.37
C ALA A 123 -7.97 -31.69 14.83
N ALA A 124 -7.72 -30.67 15.67
CA ALA A 124 -8.12 -30.61 17.07
C ALA A 124 -9.38 -29.75 17.31
N GLY A 125 -9.78 -28.91 16.35
CA GLY A 125 -11.03 -28.14 16.40
C GLY A 125 -10.94 -26.79 15.70
N VAL A 126 -11.83 -25.88 16.07
CA VAL A 126 -11.80 -24.48 15.64
C VAL A 126 -10.94 -23.68 16.62
N ASN A 127 -9.78 -23.21 16.15
CA ASN A 127 -8.88 -22.38 16.93
C ASN A 127 -8.94 -20.93 16.44
N THR A 128 -9.13 -19.98 17.35
CA THR A 128 -9.10 -18.55 17.02
C THR A 128 -7.68 -18.02 17.15
N ARG A 129 -7.16 -17.44 16.07
CA ARG A 129 -5.87 -16.73 16.06
C ARG A 129 -6.04 -15.33 15.50
N TYR A 130 -5.04 -14.48 15.67
CA TYR A 130 -5.05 -13.14 15.13
C TYR A 130 -4.12 -13.02 13.93
N ILE A 131 -4.50 -12.20 12.97
CA ILE A 131 -3.69 -11.79 11.82
C ILE A 131 -3.66 -10.26 11.75
N VAL A 132 -2.56 -9.69 11.26
CA VAL A 132 -2.43 -8.25 11.08
C VAL A 132 -2.23 -7.95 9.60
N PRO A 133 -3.30 -7.72 8.83
CA PRO A 133 -3.22 -7.45 7.40
C PRO A 133 -2.81 -6.02 7.12
N GLY A 134 -1.58 -5.67 7.50
CA GLY A 134 -1.10 -4.30 7.44
C GLY A 134 0.39 -4.19 7.16
N ALA A 135 0.78 -2.99 6.77
CA ALA A 135 2.17 -2.59 6.58
C ALA A 135 2.45 -1.27 7.30
N ILE A 136 3.70 -1.10 7.74
CA ILE A 136 4.19 0.17 8.25
C ILE A 136 5.21 0.73 7.26
N ILE A 137 4.93 1.92 6.74
CA ILE A 137 5.80 2.64 5.81
C ILE A 137 6.60 3.66 6.60
N ARG A 138 7.93 3.59 6.50
CA ARG A 138 8.86 4.54 7.10
C ARG A 138 9.56 5.34 6.03
N TYR A 139 9.52 6.66 6.14
CA TYR A 139 10.26 7.58 5.29
C TYR A 139 10.77 8.75 6.12
N ARG A 140 12.09 8.88 6.23
CA ARG A 140 12.75 9.86 7.12
C ARG A 140 12.27 9.69 8.58
N GLN A 141 11.67 10.72 9.14
CA GLN A 141 11.16 10.75 10.52
C GLN A 141 9.66 10.43 10.60
N ARG A 142 9.04 10.00 9.50
CA ARG A 142 7.60 9.69 9.45
C ARG A 142 7.39 8.19 9.35
N GLU A 143 6.48 7.71 10.18
CA GLU A 143 5.93 6.37 10.14
C GLU A 143 4.46 6.47 9.77
N THR A 144 3.98 5.63 8.86
CA THR A 144 2.59 5.63 8.40
C THR A 144 2.07 4.19 8.36
N PRO A 145 1.07 3.85 9.19
CA PRO A 145 0.40 2.56 9.11
C PRO A 145 -0.53 2.51 7.89
N VAL A 146 -0.57 1.36 7.22
CA VAL A 146 -1.46 1.10 6.09
C VAL A 146 -2.14 -0.25 6.31
N GLN A 147 -3.47 -0.28 6.27
CA GLN A 147 -4.22 -1.53 6.20
C GLN A 147 -4.21 -2.01 4.76
N LEU A 148 -3.86 -3.28 4.55
CA LEU A 148 -3.76 -3.89 3.22
C LEU A 148 -5.04 -4.61 2.81
N LEU A 149 -5.88 -4.97 3.77
CA LEU A 149 -7.19 -5.54 3.50
C LEU A 149 -8.14 -4.40 3.13
N ASP A 150 -8.74 -4.46 1.93
CA ASP A 150 -9.73 -3.50 1.45
C ASP A 150 -10.84 -3.30 2.49
N SER A 151 -11.17 -2.03 2.75
CA SER A 151 -12.34 -1.60 3.53
C SER A 151 -13.54 -1.35 2.63
#